data_AF-A0A537ABL7-F1
#
_entry.id   AF-A0A537ABL7-F1
#
_cell.length_a   1.000
_cell.length_b   1.000
_cell.length_c   1.000
_cell.angle_alpha   90.00
_cell.angle_beta   90.00
_cell.angle_gamma   90.00
#
_symmetry.space_group_name_H-M   'P 1'
#
loop_
_entity.id
_entity.type
_entity.pdbx_description
1 polymer ?
#
loop_
_entity_poly.entity_id
_entity_poly.type
_entity_poly.pdbx_seq_one_letter_code
_entity_poly.pdbx_strand_id
1 'polypeptide(L)'
;MSTAALTEAELEALDQALQPWDAFIVYSIKQVALDSQDSALRKRLFTLLLESRYRLAAILSGEEPATADPLGALFVEAWNDLRTILADAQRDGVLDTSPLRYAAFIDAGDALLALDRAAPGMGMRPSVDGLRQLARSLRPGAAADPLAYDWTVDAQLRELFDVEEIPEAAPPGKSSLDFFITAAYAAGPRALDRWVPTREELDAYETRIGELLQKTSATELQRAQLAAPYDKIYRTMVPTTALIESCWRQYVVRGGKVSYLRSGAGSVGIMQINQVVWRGFYEIERLRWETAYNARAGAQIVLRYMKDYAIPYAERSGDSNHIPRATYAVYNAGPRAVGRFNKSPPHPREQRVDQRLWTIYQGIASGGQADLRACGVESAAASLK
;
A
#
# COMPACT_ATOMS: atom_id res chain seq x y z
N MET A 1 -8.54 -31.09 -3.72
CA MET A 1 -7.18 -31.52 -3.30
C MET A 1 -6.53 -30.31 -2.67
N SER A 2 -6.15 -30.39 -1.38
CA SER A 2 -5.42 -29.30 -0.73
C SER A 2 -4.00 -29.29 -1.29
N THR A 3 -3.66 -28.30 -2.11
CA THR A 3 -2.27 -28.06 -2.51
C THR A 3 -1.46 -27.76 -1.25
N ALA A 4 -0.30 -28.41 -1.10
CA ALA A 4 0.60 -28.14 0.01
C ALA A 4 1.04 -26.66 -0.05
N ALA A 5 1.26 -26.04 1.11
CA ALA A 5 1.83 -24.70 1.17
C ALA A 5 3.23 -24.71 0.56
N LEU A 6 3.55 -23.70 -0.26
CA LEU A 6 4.86 -23.55 -0.88
C LEU A 6 5.95 -23.40 0.20
N THR A 7 7.11 -24.00 -0.06
CA THR A 7 8.32 -23.81 0.75
C THR A 7 8.89 -22.40 0.56
N GLU A 8 9.77 -21.97 1.46
CA GLU A 8 10.42 -20.65 1.36
C GLU A 8 11.20 -20.48 0.04
N ALA A 9 11.91 -21.53 -0.40
CA ALA A 9 12.64 -21.51 -1.67
C ALA A 9 11.70 -21.46 -2.89
N GLU A 10 10.56 -22.15 -2.84
CA GLU A 10 9.55 -22.07 -3.91
C GLU A 10 8.88 -20.69 -3.96
N LEU A 11 8.64 -20.06 -2.81
CA LEU A 11 8.14 -18.69 -2.73
C LEU A 11 9.14 -17.67 -3.28
N GLU A 12 10.43 -17.83 -2.98
CA GLU A 12 11.48 -16.96 -3.52
C GLU A 12 11.61 -17.12 -5.04
N ALA A 13 11.58 -18.36 -5.55
CA ALA A 13 11.59 -18.63 -6.98
C ALA A 13 10.33 -18.05 -7.67
N LEU A 14 9.17 -18.16 -7.04
CA LEU A 14 7.92 -17.57 -7.52
C LEU A 14 7.98 -16.05 -7.55
N ASP A 15 8.49 -15.41 -6.49
CA ASP A 15 8.70 -13.95 -6.46
C ASP A 15 9.60 -13.52 -7.62
N GLN A 16 10.77 -14.13 -7.77
CA GLN A 16 11.70 -13.83 -8.86
C GLN A 16 11.07 -14.01 -10.25
N ALA A 17 10.24 -15.05 -10.44
CA ALA A 17 9.54 -15.28 -11.69
C ALA A 17 8.49 -14.20 -12.02
N LEU A 18 7.96 -13.51 -11.00
CA LEU A 18 6.92 -12.48 -11.14
C LEU A 18 7.46 -11.04 -11.12
N GLN A 19 8.71 -10.82 -10.72
CA GLN A 19 9.35 -9.50 -10.77
C GLN A 19 9.32 -8.85 -12.16
N PRO A 20 9.57 -9.55 -13.29
CA PRO A 20 9.49 -8.96 -14.62
C PRO A 20 8.10 -8.41 -14.96
N TRP A 21 7.04 -9.02 -14.42
CA TRP A 21 5.68 -8.52 -14.59
C TRP A 21 5.45 -7.20 -13.86
N ASP A 22 5.86 -7.10 -12.58
CA ASP A 22 5.74 -5.86 -11.83
C ASP A 22 6.60 -4.74 -12.48
N ALA A 23 7.79 -5.06 -12.95
CA ALA A 23 8.64 -4.10 -13.65
C ALA A 23 7.98 -3.61 -14.95
N PHE A 24 7.40 -4.53 -15.75
CA PHE A 24 6.66 -4.20 -16.96
C PHE A 24 5.49 -3.24 -16.68
N ILE A 25 4.62 -3.58 -15.73
CA ILE A 25 3.41 -2.78 -15.48
C ILE A 25 3.76 -1.39 -14.94
N VAL A 26 4.75 -1.30 -14.04
CA VAL A 26 5.27 -0.01 -13.53
C VAL A 26 5.84 0.82 -14.66
N TYR A 27 6.67 0.22 -15.52
CA TYR A 27 7.26 0.92 -16.65
C TYR A 27 6.18 1.47 -17.59
N SER A 28 5.24 0.63 -18.02
CA SER A 28 4.17 1.02 -18.93
C SER A 28 3.32 2.16 -18.36
N ILE A 29 2.88 2.02 -17.10
CA ILE A 29 2.09 3.03 -16.41
C ILE A 29 2.85 4.35 -16.29
N LYS A 30 4.13 4.30 -15.94
CA LYS A 30 5.00 5.48 -15.83
C LYS A 30 5.16 6.19 -17.17
N GLN A 31 5.36 5.48 -18.28
CA GLN A 31 5.46 6.12 -19.60
C GLN A 31 4.16 6.82 -20.02
N VAL A 32 3.01 6.21 -19.75
CA VAL A 32 1.70 6.80 -20.06
C VAL A 32 1.46 8.04 -19.20
N ALA A 33 1.74 7.95 -17.90
CA ALA A 33 1.58 9.07 -16.98
C ALA A 33 2.53 10.24 -17.29
N LEU A 34 3.69 9.99 -17.90
CA LEU A 34 4.61 11.04 -18.37
C LEU A 34 4.08 11.78 -19.60
N ASP A 35 3.35 11.10 -20.47
CA ASP A 35 2.83 11.69 -21.71
C ASP A 35 1.51 12.45 -21.51
N SER A 36 0.97 12.46 -20.29
CA SER A 36 -0.29 13.14 -19.97
C SER A 36 -0.27 13.81 -18.59
N GLN A 37 -0.83 15.01 -18.52
CA GLN A 37 -1.05 15.74 -17.26
C GLN A 37 -2.46 15.52 -16.71
N ASP A 38 -3.29 14.70 -17.36
CA ASP A 38 -4.66 14.45 -16.92
C ASP A 38 -4.69 13.64 -15.62
N SER A 39 -5.33 14.22 -14.60
CA SER A 39 -5.38 13.65 -13.25
C SER A 39 -6.29 12.42 -13.17
N ALA A 40 -7.36 12.37 -13.98
CA ALA A 40 -8.27 11.24 -14.02
C ALA A 40 -7.58 9.99 -14.61
N LEU A 41 -6.83 10.16 -15.70
CA LEU A 41 -6.00 9.12 -16.30
C LEU A 41 -4.94 8.63 -15.31
N ARG A 42 -4.18 9.54 -14.69
CA ARG A 42 -3.17 9.16 -13.68
C ARG A 42 -3.78 8.38 -12.52
N LYS A 43 -4.97 8.76 -12.05
CA LYS A 43 -5.70 8.01 -11.01
C LYS A 43 -6.11 6.61 -11.46
N ARG A 44 -6.58 6.45 -12.71
CA ARG A 44 -6.90 5.13 -13.28
C ARG A 44 -5.66 4.24 -13.40
N LEU A 45 -4.56 4.79 -13.90
CA LEU A 45 -3.28 4.10 -13.99
C LEU A 45 -2.75 3.68 -12.61
N PHE A 46 -2.79 4.58 -11.62
CA PHE A 46 -2.39 4.26 -10.26
C PHE A 46 -3.24 3.15 -9.63
N THR A 47 -4.55 3.18 -9.89
CA THR A 47 -5.47 2.12 -9.43
C THR A 47 -5.11 0.78 -10.05
N LEU A 48 -4.84 0.74 -11.36
CA LEU A 48 -4.36 -0.48 -12.03
C LEU A 48 -3.06 -1.01 -11.43
N LEU A 49 -2.10 -0.12 -11.13
CA LEU A 49 -0.84 -0.50 -10.49
C LEU A 49 -1.08 -1.15 -9.12
N LEU A 50 -1.90 -0.52 -8.28
CA LEU A 50 -2.23 -1.04 -6.96
C LEU A 50 -2.95 -2.38 -7.07
N GLU A 51 -3.99 -2.50 -7.90
CA GLU A 51 -4.73 -3.75 -8.09
C GLU A 51 -3.81 -4.89 -8.55
N SER A 52 -2.94 -4.63 -9.52
CA SER A 52 -1.96 -5.62 -10.00
C SER A 52 -1.05 -6.09 -8.87
N ARG A 53 -0.56 -5.18 -8.03
CA ARG A 53 0.34 -5.52 -6.94
C ARG A 53 -0.34 -6.15 -5.73
N TYR A 54 -1.59 -5.80 -5.42
CA TYR A 54 -2.36 -6.50 -4.40
C TYR A 54 -2.60 -7.95 -4.80
N ARG A 55 -2.90 -8.19 -6.08
CA ARG A 55 -3.02 -9.54 -6.62
C ARG A 55 -1.70 -10.30 -6.55
N LEU A 56 -0.59 -9.66 -6.96
CA LEU A 56 0.75 -10.23 -6.82
C LEU A 56 1.05 -10.61 -5.36
N ALA A 57 0.78 -9.72 -4.41
CA ALA A 57 0.96 -9.98 -2.98
C ALA A 57 0.05 -11.10 -2.45
N ALA A 58 -1.17 -11.24 -2.96
CA ALA A 58 -2.08 -12.33 -2.62
C ALA A 58 -1.58 -13.69 -3.11
N ILE A 59 -1.00 -13.75 -4.32
CA ILE A 59 -0.36 -14.95 -4.87
C ILE A 59 0.87 -15.33 -4.02
N LEU A 60 1.75 -14.36 -3.74
CA LEU A 60 2.97 -14.58 -2.97
C LEU A 60 2.71 -14.96 -1.50
N SER A 61 1.58 -14.54 -0.94
CA SER A 61 1.18 -14.91 0.42
C SER A 61 0.40 -16.23 0.48
N GLY A 62 0.05 -16.82 -0.67
CA GLY A 62 -0.78 -18.02 -0.76
C GLY A 62 -2.26 -17.77 -0.45
N GLU A 63 -2.70 -16.52 -0.36
CA GLU A 63 -4.12 -16.17 -0.24
C GLU A 63 -4.89 -16.44 -1.53
N GLU A 64 -4.25 -16.19 -2.67
CA GLU A 64 -4.71 -16.63 -3.99
C GLU A 64 -3.85 -17.82 -4.44
N PRO A 65 -4.46 -18.94 -4.88
CA PRO A 65 -3.68 -20.07 -5.37
C PRO A 65 -2.93 -19.66 -6.64
N ALA A 66 -1.62 -19.91 -6.66
CA ALA A 66 -0.84 -19.81 -7.88
C ALA A 66 -1.43 -20.77 -8.94
N THR A 67 -1.78 -20.25 -10.11
CA THR A 67 -2.17 -21.08 -11.25
C THR A 67 -0.95 -21.82 -11.80
N ALA A 68 -1.15 -22.74 -12.74
CA ALA A 68 -0.03 -23.35 -13.47
C ALA A 68 0.74 -22.33 -14.35
N ASP A 69 0.21 -21.12 -14.52
CA ASP A 69 0.83 -20.00 -15.22
C ASP A 69 0.43 -18.65 -14.58
N PRO A 70 1.05 -18.28 -13.44
CA PRO A 70 0.68 -17.06 -12.72
C PRO A 70 1.03 -15.80 -13.51
N LEU A 71 2.10 -15.84 -14.30
CA LEU A 71 2.53 -14.73 -15.15
C LEU A 71 1.51 -14.43 -16.25
N GLY A 72 1.06 -15.46 -16.98
CA GLY A 72 0.01 -15.32 -17.99
C GLY A 72 -1.29 -14.80 -17.38
N ALA A 73 -1.71 -15.34 -16.23
CA ALA A 73 -2.93 -14.90 -15.55
C ALA A 73 -2.89 -13.44 -15.08
N LEU A 74 -1.73 -12.96 -14.61
CA LEU A 74 -1.53 -11.55 -14.25
C LEU A 74 -1.52 -10.65 -15.49
N PHE A 75 -0.82 -11.08 -16.56
CA PHE A 75 -0.76 -10.35 -17.82
C PHE A 75 -2.15 -10.14 -18.43
N VAL A 76 -2.92 -11.21 -18.62
CA VAL A 76 -4.23 -11.15 -19.29
C VAL A 76 -5.16 -10.17 -18.61
N GLU A 77 -5.24 -10.23 -17.28
CA GLU A 77 -6.16 -9.38 -16.52
C GLU A 77 -5.76 -7.90 -16.59
N ALA A 78 -4.53 -7.59 -16.19
CA ALA A 78 -4.08 -6.20 -16.15
C ALA A 78 -3.91 -5.60 -17.56
N TRP A 79 -3.64 -6.42 -18.58
CA TRP A 79 -3.64 -5.96 -19.97
C TRP A 79 -5.04 -5.53 -20.43
N ASN A 80 -6.10 -6.25 -20.03
CA ASN A 80 -7.47 -5.87 -20.37
C ASN A 80 -7.91 -4.55 -19.69
N ASP A 81 -7.39 -4.27 -18.50
CA ASP A 81 -7.63 -2.98 -17.85
C ASP A 81 -6.79 -1.86 -18.50
N LEU A 82 -5.49 -2.12 -18.76
CA LEU A 82 -4.59 -1.17 -19.40
C LEU A 82 -5.07 -0.78 -20.80
N ARG A 83 -5.45 -1.75 -21.66
CA ARG A 83 -5.98 -1.46 -23.01
C ARG A 83 -7.20 -0.55 -22.93
N THR A 84 -8.06 -0.74 -21.94
CA THR A 84 -9.29 0.03 -21.79
C THR A 84 -8.96 1.46 -21.38
N ILE A 85 -8.04 1.63 -20.43
CA ILE A 85 -7.54 2.94 -20.01
C ILE A 85 -6.90 3.69 -21.19
N LEU A 86 -6.05 3.02 -21.97
CA LEU A 86 -5.37 3.64 -23.11
C LEU A 86 -6.34 3.99 -24.26
N ALA A 87 -7.28 3.11 -24.59
CA ALA A 87 -8.26 3.35 -25.63
C ALA A 87 -9.19 4.53 -25.28
N ASP A 88 -9.62 4.63 -24.01
CA ASP A 88 -10.39 5.77 -23.53
C ASP A 88 -9.57 7.06 -23.60
N ALA A 89 -8.33 7.04 -23.09
CA ALA A 89 -7.46 8.20 -23.13
C ALA A 89 -7.13 8.67 -24.55
N GLN A 90 -7.00 7.76 -25.52
CA GLN A 90 -6.87 8.10 -26.93
C GLN A 90 -8.15 8.73 -27.49
N ARG A 91 -9.32 8.15 -27.18
CA ARG A 91 -10.61 8.67 -27.63
C ARG A 91 -10.88 10.07 -27.09
N ASP A 92 -10.45 10.33 -25.86
CA ASP A 92 -10.69 11.58 -25.14
C ASP A 92 -9.62 12.65 -25.46
N GLY A 93 -8.62 12.36 -26.31
CA GLY A 93 -7.55 13.30 -26.67
C GLY A 93 -6.56 13.58 -25.53
N VAL A 94 -6.43 12.64 -24.59
CA VAL A 94 -5.58 12.80 -23.39
C VAL A 94 -4.14 12.32 -23.64
N LEU A 95 -3.90 11.59 -24.74
CA LEU A 95 -2.61 11.06 -25.19
C LEU A 95 -2.16 11.65 -26.54
N ASP A 96 -2.25 12.97 -26.68
CA ASP A 96 -2.04 13.68 -27.95
C ASP A 96 -0.61 13.62 -28.50
N THR A 97 0.38 13.36 -27.65
CA THR A 97 1.80 13.46 -28.05
C THR A 97 2.27 12.32 -28.93
N SER A 98 1.59 11.16 -28.97
CA SER A 98 2.02 9.99 -29.78
C SER A 98 0.91 8.93 -29.99
N PRO A 99 -0.21 9.26 -30.65
CA PRO A 99 -1.33 8.32 -30.85
C PRO A 99 -0.91 7.03 -31.58
N LEU A 100 -0.06 7.13 -32.62
CA LEU A 100 0.44 5.98 -33.38
C LEU A 100 1.30 5.03 -32.53
N ARG A 101 2.09 5.57 -31.60
CA ARG A 101 2.92 4.77 -30.69
C ARG A 101 2.05 3.93 -29.75
N TYR A 102 1.02 4.55 -29.19
CA TYR A 102 0.08 3.85 -28.31
C TYR A 102 -0.80 2.85 -29.05
N ALA A 103 -1.21 3.15 -30.29
CA ALA A 103 -1.88 2.17 -31.15
C ALA A 103 -0.98 0.95 -31.40
N ALA A 104 0.27 1.15 -31.81
CA ALA A 104 1.23 0.05 -32.02
C ALA A 104 1.51 -0.76 -30.73
N PHE A 105 1.56 -0.09 -29.58
CA PHE A 105 1.70 -0.75 -28.28
C PHE A 105 0.48 -1.63 -27.95
N ILE A 106 -0.73 -1.11 -28.15
CA ILE A 106 -1.99 -1.85 -27.95
C ILE A 106 -2.05 -3.06 -28.90
N ASP A 107 -1.76 -2.86 -30.19
CA ASP A 107 -1.79 -3.92 -31.20
C ASP A 107 -0.78 -5.05 -30.87
N ALA A 108 0.43 -4.68 -30.43
CA ALA A 108 1.45 -5.65 -30.05
C ALA A 108 1.05 -6.47 -28.81
N GLY A 109 0.45 -5.85 -27.79
CA GLY A 109 -0.02 -6.58 -26.62
C GLY A 109 -1.27 -7.42 -26.92
N ASP A 110 -2.15 -6.98 -27.82
CA ASP A 110 -3.29 -7.77 -28.31
C ASP A 110 -2.84 -9.00 -29.09
N ALA A 111 -1.78 -8.88 -29.90
CA ALA A 111 -1.16 -10.03 -30.55
C ALA A 111 -0.60 -11.02 -29.52
N LEU A 112 0.07 -10.54 -28.47
CA LEU A 112 0.55 -11.40 -27.37
C LEU A 112 -0.59 -12.11 -26.64
N LEU A 113 -1.68 -11.41 -26.35
CA LEU A 113 -2.89 -11.98 -25.75
C LEU A 113 -3.56 -13.01 -26.66
N ALA A 114 -3.61 -12.77 -27.97
CA ALA A 114 -4.19 -13.69 -28.94
C ALA A 114 -3.36 -14.97 -29.07
N LEU A 115 -2.03 -14.86 -29.05
CA LEU A 115 -1.11 -16.00 -29.06
C LEU A 115 -1.29 -16.89 -27.83
N ASP A 116 -1.40 -16.29 -26.65
CA ASP A 116 -1.66 -17.00 -25.39
C ASP A 116 -2.97 -17.83 -25.46
N ARG A 117 -4.03 -17.23 -26.02
CA ARG A 117 -5.34 -17.90 -26.19
C ARG A 117 -5.34 -19.00 -27.25
N ALA A 118 -4.54 -18.85 -28.31
CA ALA A 118 -4.56 -19.76 -29.46
C ALA A 118 -3.83 -21.09 -29.19
N ALA A 119 -2.86 -21.12 -28.27
CA ALA A 119 -2.07 -22.32 -27.98
C ALA A 119 -1.78 -22.51 -26.49
N PRO A 120 -2.83 -22.68 -25.63
CA PRO A 120 -2.65 -22.93 -24.21
C PRO A 120 -1.94 -24.28 -24.00
N GLY A 121 -0.62 -24.24 -23.78
CA GLY A 121 0.22 -25.43 -23.54
C GLY A 121 1.45 -25.59 -24.44
N MET A 122 1.62 -24.77 -25.50
CA MET A 122 2.82 -24.85 -26.37
C MET A 122 3.98 -23.96 -25.92
N GLY A 123 3.92 -23.36 -24.72
CA GLY A 123 4.98 -22.48 -24.21
C GLY A 123 5.04 -21.09 -24.85
N MET A 124 4.08 -20.73 -25.72
CA MET A 124 3.91 -19.37 -26.27
C MET A 124 3.18 -18.45 -25.29
N ARG A 125 3.66 -18.43 -24.05
CA ARG A 125 3.17 -17.59 -22.95
C ARG A 125 3.83 -16.21 -23.03
N PRO A 126 3.30 -15.17 -22.36
CA PRO A 126 4.04 -13.92 -22.16
C PRO A 126 5.42 -14.25 -21.56
N SER A 127 6.47 -14.11 -22.36
CA SER A 127 7.84 -14.33 -21.91
C SER A 127 8.43 -13.02 -21.40
N VAL A 128 9.47 -13.11 -20.57
CA VAL A 128 10.22 -11.93 -20.11
C VAL A 128 10.72 -11.10 -21.31
N ASP A 129 11.15 -11.76 -22.39
CA ASP A 129 11.57 -11.07 -23.61
C ASP A 129 10.41 -10.41 -24.37
N GLY A 130 9.24 -11.07 -24.41
CA GLY A 130 8.01 -10.49 -24.97
C GLY A 130 7.57 -9.24 -24.21
N LEU A 131 7.57 -9.29 -22.87
CA LEU A 131 7.29 -8.12 -22.02
C LEU A 131 8.30 -7.00 -22.26
N ARG A 132 9.58 -7.32 -22.37
CA ARG A 132 10.65 -6.35 -22.63
C ARG A 132 10.49 -5.69 -24.00
N GLN A 133 10.17 -6.47 -25.03
CA GLN A 133 9.93 -5.96 -26.37
C GLN A 133 8.69 -5.07 -26.42
N LEU A 134 7.60 -5.50 -25.77
CA LEU A 134 6.37 -4.71 -25.65
C LEU A 134 6.64 -3.39 -24.91
N ALA A 135 7.35 -3.41 -23.79
CA ALA A 135 7.70 -2.19 -23.06
C ALA A 135 8.58 -1.24 -23.90
N ARG A 136 9.56 -1.77 -24.64
CA ARG A 136 10.42 -0.94 -25.52
C ARG A 136 9.66 -0.23 -26.63
N SER A 137 8.49 -0.71 -27.05
CA SER A 137 7.70 -0.01 -28.07
C SER A 137 7.10 1.32 -27.56
N LEU A 138 6.95 1.50 -26.24
CA LEU A 138 6.51 2.77 -25.62
C LEU A 138 7.57 3.86 -25.64
N ARG A 139 8.86 3.49 -25.67
CA ARG A 139 10.00 4.41 -25.76
C ARG A 139 11.12 3.79 -26.59
N PRO A 140 11.00 3.81 -27.93
CA PRO A 140 12.06 3.32 -28.80
C PRO A 140 13.37 4.08 -28.54
N GLY A 141 14.47 3.35 -28.37
CA GLY A 141 15.80 3.93 -28.13
C GLY A 141 16.13 4.27 -26.67
N ALA A 142 15.25 4.00 -25.71
CA ALA A 142 15.60 4.09 -24.29
C ALA A 142 16.72 3.09 -23.95
N ALA A 143 17.79 3.59 -23.31
CA ALA A 143 18.97 2.78 -22.98
C ALA A 143 18.76 1.87 -21.75
N ALA A 144 17.87 2.25 -20.83
CA ALA A 144 17.59 1.49 -19.62
C ALA A 144 16.78 0.22 -19.94
N ASP A 145 17.00 -0.87 -19.19
CA ASP A 145 16.14 -2.05 -19.26
C ASP A 145 14.76 -1.71 -18.67
N PRO A 146 13.66 -1.75 -19.44
CA PRO A 146 12.32 -1.48 -18.91
C PRO A 146 11.88 -2.48 -17.85
N LEU A 147 12.54 -3.65 -17.75
CA LEU A 147 12.23 -4.67 -16.75
C LEU A 147 13.22 -4.69 -15.58
N ALA A 148 14.05 -3.65 -15.42
CA ALA A 148 14.90 -3.53 -14.24
C ALA A 148 14.03 -3.54 -12.96
N TYR A 149 14.38 -4.41 -12.03
CA TYR A 149 13.66 -4.59 -10.77
C TYR A 149 14.60 -4.32 -9.59
N ASP A 150 14.23 -3.35 -8.76
CA ASP A 150 14.90 -3.05 -7.50
C ASP A 150 13.91 -2.48 -6.48
N TRP A 151 14.41 -2.27 -5.26
CA TRP A 151 13.66 -1.74 -4.12
C TRP A 151 13.89 -0.24 -3.90
N THR A 152 14.57 0.43 -4.82
CA THR A 152 14.89 1.85 -4.69
C THR A 152 13.64 2.70 -4.85
N VAL A 153 13.66 3.88 -4.24
CA VAL A 153 12.60 4.87 -4.42
C VAL A 153 12.70 5.46 -5.83
N ASP A 154 11.57 5.51 -6.54
CA ASP A 154 11.45 6.16 -7.85
C ASP A 154 10.80 7.53 -7.66
N ALA A 155 11.62 8.58 -7.65
CA ALA A 155 11.16 9.96 -7.43
C ALA A 155 10.16 10.43 -8.51
N GLN A 156 10.34 9.99 -9.76
CA GLN A 156 9.42 10.34 -10.84
C GLN A 156 8.08 9.61 -10.67
N LEU A 157 8.09 8.37 -10.21
CA LEU A 157 6.86 7.63 -9.88
C LEU A 157 6.10 8.32 -8.73
N ARG A 158 6.80 8.77 -7.69
CA ARG A 158 6.22 9.55 -6.59
C ARG A 158 5.55 10.83 -7.10
N GLU A 159 6.27 11.61 -7.90
CA GLU A 159 5.76 12.87 -8.46
C GLU A 159 4.52 12.65 -9.34
N LEU A 160 4.57 11.69 -10.26
CA LEU A 160 3.47 11.39 -11.18
C LEU A 160 2.18 11.01 -10.45
N PHE A 161 2.30 10.35 -9.29
CA PHE A 161 1.17 9.85 -8.53
C PHE A 161 0.93 10.59 -7.22
N ASP A 162 1.53 11.76 -7.01
CA ASP A 162 1.33 12.59 -5.81
C ASP A 162 1.58 11.80 -4.50
N VAL A 163 2.66 11.01 -4.48
CA VAL A 163 3.14 10.32 -3.27
C VAL A 163 4.28 11.12 -2.69
N GLU A 164 3.95 11.85 -1.65
CA GLU A 164 4.82 12.82 -1.02
C GLU A 164 6.00 12.18 -0.27
N GLU A 165 7.18 12.78 -0.41
CA GLU A 165 8.38 12.35 0.29
C GLU A 165 8.25 12.54 1.81
N ILE A 166 8.72 11.54 2.55
CA ILE A 166 8.86 11.63 4.00
C ILE A 166 10.32 11.96 4.30
N PRO A 167 10.63 13.20 4.70
CA PRO A 167 12.00 13.59 5.00
C PRO A 167 12.58 12.74 6.13
N GLU A 168 13.90 12.58 6.13
CA GLU A 168 14.61 12.09 7.31
C GLU A 168 14.36 13.02 8.49
N ALA A 169 14.26 12.44 9.69
CA ALA A 169 14.24 13.24 10.90
C ALA A 169 15.58 13.97 10.99
N ALA A 170 15.54 15.31 11.06
CA ALA A 170 16.75 16.08 11.28
C ALA A 170 17.46 15.57 12.55
N PRO A 171 18.79 15.35 12.53
CA PRO A 171 19.50 15.03 13.75
C PRO A 171 19.22 16.13 14.79
N PRO A 172 19.14 15.80 16.09
CA PRO A 172 18.92 16.81 17.11
C PRO A 172 19.98 17.90 16.94
N GLY A 173 19.53 19.11 16.63
CA GLY A 173 20.41 20.24 16.38
C GLY A 173 21.25 20.48 17.63
N LYS A 174 22.58 20.33 17.51
CA LYS A 174 23.50 20.72 18.57
C LYS A 174 23.37 22.23 18.75
N SER A 175 22.88 22.65 19.91
CA SER A 175 22.80 24.07 20.23
C SER A 175 24.19 24.56 20.58
N SER A 176 24.58 25.77 20.15
CA SER A 176 25.84 26.40 20.56
C SER A 176 25.93 26.65 22.08
N LEU A 177 24.80 26.54 22.79
CA LEU A 177 24.72 26.63 24.25
C LEU A 177 25.15 25.33 24.96
N ASP A 178 25.18 24.19 24.26
CA ASP A 178 25.64 22.89 24.80
C ASP A 178 27.15 22.89 25.12
N PHE A 179 27.89 23.89 24.63
CA PHE A 179 29.31 24.09 24.94
C PHE A 179 29.55 24.80 26.28
N PHE A 180 28.57 25.57 26.77
CA PHE A 180 28.72 26.43 27.94
C PHE A 180 27.88 26.01 29.15
N ILE A 181 26.91 25.12 28.94
CA ILE A 181 26.12 24.52 30.00
C ILE A 181 26.27 23.02 29.84
N THR A 182 26.79 22.32 30.85
CA THR A 182 26.58 20.88 30.96
C THR A 182 25.08 20.70 31.15
N ALA A 183 24.34 20.56 30.04
CA ALA A 183 22.95 20.20 30.09
C ALA A 183 22.90 18.91 30.90
N ALA A 184 22.29 18.97 32.08
CA ALA A 184 21.77 17.76 32.71
C ALA A 184 20.80 17.20 31.68
N TYR A 185 21.25 16.23 30.89
CA TYR A 185 20.40 15.45 30.02
C TYR A 185 19.44 14.73 30.97
N ALA A 186 18.32 15.38 31.30
CA ALA A 186 17.10 14.65 31.62
C ALA A 186 17.00 13.63 30.50
N ALA A 187 17.07 12.34 30.86
CA ALA A 187 17.06 11.27 29.88
C ALA A 187 15.90 11.56 28.94
N GLY A 188 16.22 11.96 27.71
CA GLY A 188 15.22 12.34 26.74
C GLY A 188 14.23 11.19 26.61
N PRO A 189 12.98 11.46 26.22
CA PRO A 189 11.99 10.42 26.15
C PRO A 189 12.55 9.28 25.28
N ARG A 190 12.52 8.02 25.76
CA ARG A 190 13.08 6.80 25.10
C ARG A 190 12.70 6.66 23.63
N ALA A 191 13.64 6.57 22.69
CA ALA A 191 13.30 6.40 21.27
C ALA A 191 12.28 5.26 21.03
N LEU A 192 11.30 5.50 20.16
CA LEU A 192 10.31 4.49 19.76
C LEU A 192 10.97 3.38 18.94
N ASP A 193 12.05 3.72 18.22
CA ASP A 193 12.77 2.76 17.40
C ASP A 193 13.44 1.70 18.25
N ARG A 194 13.23 0.45 17.82
CA ARG A 194 13.65 -0.79 18.49
C ARG A 194 13.03 -0.99 19.88
N TRP A 195 11.97 -0.26 20.24
CA TRP A 195 11.28 -0.48 21.51
C TRP A 195 10.26 -1.62 21.39
N VAL A 196 10.53 -2.71 22.10
CA VAL A 196 9.53 -3.76 22.40
C VAL A 196 9.14 -3.59 23.87
N PRO A 197 7.94 -3.08 24.19
CA PRO A 197 7.57 -2.75 25.56
C PRO A 197 7.39 -4.00 26.42
N THR A 198 7.88 -3.96 27.66
CA THR A 198 7.46 -4.91 28.71
C THR A 198 6.04 -4.57 29.20
N ARG A 199 5.48 -5.39 30.09
CA ARG A 199 4.15 -5.11 30.67
C ARG A 199 4.12 -3.81 31.47
N GLU A 200 5.22 -3.50 32.15
CA GLU A 200 5.41 -2.31 32.98
C GLU A 200 5.67 -1.06 32.13
N GLU A 201 6.21 -1.23 30.93
CA GLU A 201 6.50 -0.13 29.99
C GLU A 201 5.31 0.19 29.06
N LEU A 202 4.25 -0.62 29.08
CA LEU A 202 3.21 -0.59 28.06
C LEU A 202 2.44 0.74 28.06
N ASP A 203 2.09 1.28 29.21
CA ASP A 203 1.33 2.54 29.29
C ASP A 203 2.17 3.73 28.75
N ALA A 204 3.47 3.73 29.04
CA ALA A 204 4.40 4.73 28.52
C ALA A 204 4.62 4.60 27.01
N TYR A 205 4.68 3.37 26.50
CA TYR A 205 4.76 3.09 25.07
C TYR A 205 3.48 3.50 24.34
N GLU A 206 2.31 3.14 24.88
CA GLU A 206 0.99 3.43 24.32
C GLU A 206 0.78 4.94 24.19
N THR A 207 1.04 5.70 25.25
CA THR A 207 0.95 7.17 25.25
C THR A 207 1.75 7.76 24.09
N ARG A 208 2.98 7.30 23.92
CA ARG A 208 3.91 7.90 22.97
C ARG A 208 3.67 7.51 21.53
N ILE A 209 3.26 6.26 21.29
CA ILE A 209 2.80 5.85 19.96
C ILE A 209 1.50 6.57 19.60
N GLY A 210 0.58 6.74 20.56
CA GLY A 210 -0.63 7.52 20.39
C GLY A 210 -0.34 8.95 19.93
N GLU A 211 0.57 9.65 20.61
CA GLU A 211 1.03 10.99 20.22
C GLU A 211 1.65 11.02 18.80
N LEU A 212 2.47 10.02 18.46
CA LEU A 212 3.04 9.89 17.11
C LEU A 212 1.94 9.77 16.06
N LEU A 213 0.97 8.86 16.27
CA LEU A 213 -0.14 8.62 15.34
C LEU A 213 -1.04 9.85 15.20
N GLN A 214 -1.32 10.55 16.30
CA GLN A 214 -2.10 11.79 16.30
C GLN A 214 -1.39 12.90 15.52
N LYS A 215 -0.10 13.14 15.79
CA LYS A 215 0.73 14.15 15.11
C LYS A 215 0.85 13.85 13.62
N THR A 216 1.07 12.58 13.28
CA THR A 216 1.13 12.09 11.90
C THR A 216 -0.18 12.38 11.17
N SER A 217 -1.31 12.01 11.78
CA SER A 217 -2.64 12.26 11.21
C SER A 217 -2.89 13.76 10.99
N ALA A 218 -2.53 14.61 11.96
CA ALA A 218 -2.69 16.05 11.84
C ALA A 218 -1.84 16.64 10.68
N THR A 219 -0.60 16.18 10.54
CA THR A 219 0.33 16.63 9.49
C THR A 219 -0.20 16.29 8.10
N GLU A 220 -0.60 15.05 7.87
CA GLU A 220 -1.10 14.61 6.57
C GLU A 220 -2.47 15.22 6.25
N LEU A 221 -3.33 15.43 7.26
CA LEU A 221 -4.61 16.10 7.08
C LEU A 221 -4.45 17.56 6.63
N GLN A 222 -3.53 18.30 7.27
CA GLN A 222 -3.24 19.69 6.92
C GLN A 222 -2.79 19.80 5.46
N ARG A 223 -1.94 18.87 5.00
CA ARG A 223 -1.48 18.80 3.61
C ARG A 223 -2.61 18.48 2.64
N ALA A 224 -3.45 17.50 2.98
CA ALA A 224 -4.51 17.02 2.11
C ALA A 224 -5.65 18.03 1.87
N GLN A 225 -5.75 19.06 2.72
CA GLN A 225 -6.85 20.02 2.76
C GLN A 225 -8.22 19.35 2.79
N LEU A 226 -8.31 18.23 3.49
CA LEU A 226 -9.52 17.44 3.52
C LEU A 226 -10.55 18.10 4.44
N ALA A 227 -11.68 18.51 3.86
CA ALA A 227 -12.74 19.20 4.58
C ALA A 227 -13.52 18.29 5.53
N ALA A 228 -14.21 18.91 6.49
CA ALA A 228 -15.23 18.23 7.28
C ALA A 228 -16.34 17.66 6.38
N PRO A 229 -16.92 16.49 6.72
CA PRO A 229 -16.69 15.69 7.93
C PRO A 229 -15.54 14.66 7.80
N TYR A 230 -14.83 14.63 6.68
CA TYR A 230 -13.86 13.58 6.38
C TYR A 230 -12.59 13.65 7.23
N ASP A 231 -12.27 14.84 7.74
CA ASP A 231 -11.15 15.10 8.64
C ASP A 231 -11.21 14.26 9.94
N LYS A 232 -12.39 14.21 10.58
CA LYS A 232 -12.60 13.42 11.80
C LYS A 232 -12.52 11.93 11.52
N ILE A 233 -13.08 11.49 10.38
CA ILE A 233 -13.02 10.09 9.95
C ILE A 233 -11.56 9.69 9.77
N TYR A 234 -10.76 10.49 9.07
CA TYR A 234 -9.35 10.24 8.86
C TYR A 234 -8.54 10.15 10.16
N ARG A 235 -8.71 11.12 11.06
CA ARG A 235 -8.03 11.13 12.37
C ARG A 235 -8.36 9.90 13.21
N THR A 236 -9.55 9.34 13.03
CA THR A 236 -9.96 8.08 13.70
C THR A 236 -9.38 6.86 12.99
N MET A 237 -9.33 6.89 11.66
CA MET A 237 -8.89 5.76 10.84
C MET A 237 -7.41 5.40 11.01
N VAL A 238 -6.52 6.38 11.20
CA VAL A 238 -5.08 6.11 11.37
C VAL A 238 -4.79 5.24 12.60
N PRO A 239 -5.18 5.63 13.84
CA PRO A 239 -4.98 4.79 15.02
C PRO A 239 -5.79 3.48 14.96
N THR A 240 -6.99 3.50 14.36
CA THR A 240 -7.80 2.29 14.13
C THR A 240 -7.03 1.28 13.27
N THR A 241 -6.47 1.73 12.15
CA THR A 241 -5.72 0.88 11.22
C THR A 241 -4.48 0.30 11.91
N ALA A 242 -3.68 1.14 12.57
CA ALA A 242 -2.51 0.69 13.33
C ALA A 242 -2.87 -0.37 14.40
N LEU A 243 -4.01 -0.23 15.07
CA LEU A 243 -4.44 -1.13 16.13
C LEU A 243 -4.86 -2.49 15.56
N ILE A 244 -5.57 -2.51 14.43
CA ILE A 244 -5.96 -3.75 13.76
C ILE A 244 -4.75 -4.47 13.18
N GLU A 245 -3.87 -3.73 12.51
CA GLU A 245 -2.75 -4.28 11.73
C GLU A 245 -1.62 -4.81 12.62
N SER A 246 -1.28 -4.10 13.69
CA SER A 246 -0.10 -4.45 14.50
C SER A 246 -0.31 -4.36 16.00
N CYS A 247 -1.50 -3.96 16.46
CA CYS A 247 -1.71 -3.59 17.86
C CYS A 247 -0.73 -2.47 18.30
N TRP A 248 -0.52 -1.49 17.42
CA TRP A 248 0.42 -0.36 17.58
C TRP A 248 1.90 -0.74 17.77
N ARG A 249 2.28 -1.97 17.40
CA ARG A 249 3.65 -2.46 17.56
C ARG A 249 4.43 -2.28 16.26
N GLN A 250 5.64 -1.76 16.35
CA GLN A 250 6.60 -1.78 15.23
C GLN A 250 7.54 -3.00 15.33
N TYR A 251 7.88 -3.43 16.55
CA TYR A 251 8.94 -4.40 16.81
C TYR A 251 8.46 -5.62 17.61
N VAL A 252 9.24 -6.70 17.52
CA VAL A 252 9.04 -7.96 18.24
C VAL A 252 10.40 -8.58 18.57
N VAL A 253 10.48 -9.40 19.61
CA VAL A 253 11.67 -10.22 19.88
C VAL A 253 11.54 -11.54 19.11
N ARG A 254 12.52 -11.83 18.23
CA ARG A 254 12.65 -13.11 17.52
C ARG A 254 14.05 -13.65 17.75
N GLY A 255 14.16 -14.91 18.19
CA GLY A 255 15.47 -15.53 18.50
C GLY A 255 16.29 -14.74 19.51
N GLY A 256 15.65 -14.11 20.50
CA GLY A 256 16.31 -13.30 21.54
C GLY A 256 16.81 -11.92 21.07
N LYS A 257 16.54 -11.53 19.82
CA LYS A 257 16.92 -10.22 19.27
C LYS A 257 15.70 -9.41 18.87
N VAL A 258 15.78 -8.09 19.00
CA VAL A 258 14.76 -7.17 18.48
C VAL A 258 14.77 -7.22 16.95
N SER A 259 13.60 -7.41 16.37
CA SER A 259 13.31 -7.37 14.94
C SER A 259 12.06 -6.52 14.70
N TYR A 260 11.83 -6.08 13.48
CA TYR A 260 10.56 -5.47 13.10
C TYR A 260 9.46 -6.52 12.92
N LEU A 261 8.21 -6.11 13.10
CA LEU A 261 7.05 -6.94 12.80
C LEU A 261 6.93 -7.15 11.29
N ARG A 262 6.79 -8.41 10.89
CA ARG A 262 6.62 -8.84 9.51
C ARG A 262 5.52 -9.90 9.43
N SER A 263 4.51 -9.68 8.58
CA SER A 263 3.48 -10.67 8.27
C SER A 263 3.99 -11.75 7.31
N GLY A 264 3.27 -12.88 7.21
CA GLY A 264 3.54 -13.89 6.19
C GLY A 264 3.40 -13.36 4.77
N ALA A 265 2.54 -12.36 4.56
CA ALA A 265 2.34 -11.70 3.27
C ALA A 265 3.39 -10.60 2.94
N GLY A 266 4.42 -10.44 3.77
CA GLY A 266 5.50 -9.48 3.52
C GLY A 266 5.20 -8.04 3.93
N SER A 267 4.11 -7.79 4.67
CA SER A 267 3.84 -6.49 5.29
C SER A 267 4.72 -6.21 6.50
N VAL A 268 5.07 -4.95 6.76
CA VAL A 268 6.00 -4.57 7.85
C VAL A 268 5.51 -3.43 8.74
N GLY A 269 5.89 -3.50 10.02
CA GLY A 269 5.80 -2.40 10.99
C GLY A 269 4.40 -2.09 11.51
N ILE A 270 4.25 -0.93 12.16
CA ILE A 270 3.06 -0.50 12.89
C ILE A 270 1.81 -0.40 12.02
N MET A 271 1.98 -0.05 10.74
CA MET A 271 0.89 0.01 9.77
C MET A 271 0.82 -1.23 8.87
N GLN A 272 1.68 -2.24 9.05
CA GLN A 272 1.74 -3.43 8.18
C GLN A 272 1.72 -3.10 6.68
N ILE A 273 2.61 -2.20 6.26
CA ILE A 273 2.70 -1.77 4.86
C ILE A 273 3.32 -2.89 4.02
N ASN A 274 2.60 -3.32 2.98
CA ASN A 274 3.10 -4.34 2.06
C ASN A 274 4.21 -3.76 1.17
N GLN A 275 5.38 -4.37 1.25
CA GLN A 275 6.59 -3.90 0.57
C GLN A 275 6.47 -4.00 -0.96
N VAL A 276 5.84 -5.07 -1.47
CA VAL A 276 5.62 -5.29 -2.91
C VAL A 276 4.63 -4.26 -3.45
N VAL A 277 3.49 -4.08 -2.76
CA VAL A 277 2.44 -3.13 -3.17
C VAL A 277 2.99 -1.71 -3.31
N TRP A 278 3.83 -1.29 -2.37
CA TRP A 278 4.34 0.08 -2.31
C TRP A 278 5.80 0.24 -2.79
N ARG A 279 6.34 -0.75 -3.50
CA ARG A 279 7.69 -0.69 -4.08
C ARG A 279 7.84 0.54 -4.99
N GLY A 280 8.96 1.24 -4.88
CA GLY A 280 9.23 2.48 -5.62
C GLY A 280 8.61 3.74 -5.00
N PHE A 281 7.63 3.59 -4.09
CA PHE A 281 7.01 4.72 -3.40
C PHE A 281 7.58 4.98 -2.00
N TYR A 282 8.00 3.94 -1.27
CA TYR A 282 8.56 4.09 0.08
C TYR A 282 9.88 3.37 0.22
N GLU A 283 10.74 3.87 1.11
CA GLU A 283 12.04 3.29 1.38
C GLU A 283 11.89 2.11 2.35
N ILE A 284 12.27 0.92 1.88
CA ILE A 284 11.97 -0.34 2.56
C ILE A 284 12.68 -0.45 3.93
N GLU A 285 13.93 -0.04 4.04
CA GLU A 285 14.66 -0.12 5.32
C GLU A 285 14.07 0.82 6.37
N ARG A 286 13.61 2.01 5.95
CA ARG A 286 12.94 2.95 6.86
C ARG A 286 11.56 2.46 7.27
N LEU A 287 10.80 1.82 6.37
CA LEU A 287 9.54 1.15 6.73
C LEU A 287 9.76 0.08 7.83
N ARG A 288 10.90 -0.60 7.82
CA ARG A 288 11.26 -1.64 8.78
C ARG A 288 11.74 -1.07 10.12
N TRP A 289 12.61 -0.06 10.08
CA TRP A 289 13.41 0.35 11.25
C TRP A 289 13.14 1.77 11.78
N GLU A 290 12.25 2.52 11.14
CA GLU A 290 11.80 3.83 11.62
C GLU A 290 10.29 3.82 11.87
N THR A 291 9.91 3.87 13.15
CA THR A 291 8.52 3.83 13.60
C THR A 291 7.73 5.01 13.03
N ALA A 292 8.34 6.20 13.07
CA ALA A 292 7.73 7.42 12.56
C ALA A 292 7.55 7.39 11.04
N TYR A 293 8.51 6.81 10.30
CA TYR A 293 8.41 6.66 8.85
C TYR A 293 7.29 5.70 8.47
N ASN A 294 7.21 4.53 9.12
CA ASN A 294 6.15 3.55 8.87
C ASN A 294 4.76 4.11 9.21
N ALA A 295 4.62 4.76 10.37
CA ALA A 295 3.36 5.42 10.76
C ALA A 295 2.92 6.46 9.73
N ARG A 296 3.85 7.31 9.25
CA ARG A 296 3.56 8.36 8.29
C ARG A 296 3.26 7.84 6.89
N ALA A 297 4.01 6.87 6.39
CA ALA A 297 3.70 6.19 5.14
C ALA A 297 2.31 5.55 5.19
N GLY A 298 1.99 4.85 6.28
CA GLY A 298 0.68 4.22 6.43
C GLY A 298 -0.46 5.24 6.51
N ALA A 299 -0.24 6.39 7.16
CA ALA A 299 -1.21 7.48 7.20
C ALA A 299 -1.46 8.08 5.81
N GLN A 300 -0.41 8.32 5.00
CA GLN A 300 -0.55 8.73 3.60
C GLN A 300 -1.36 7.72 2.77
N ILE A 301 -1.11 6.42 2.97
CA ILE A 301 -1.85 5.34 2.30
C ILE A 301 -3.33 5.35 2.69
N VAL A 302 -3.63 5.42 4.00
CA VAL A 302 -5.02 5.51 4.51
C VAL A 302 -5.73 6.71 3.92
N LEU A 303 -5.07 7.88 3.91
CA LEU A 303 -5.62 9.11 3.34
C LEU A 303 -5.93 8.95 1.85
N ARG A 304 -4.98 8.40 1.09
CA ARG A 304 -5.13 8.14 -0.34
C ARG A 304 -6.32 7.23 -0.60
N TYR A 305 -6.42 6.11 0.12
CA TYR A 305 -7.50 5.15 -0.07
C TYR A 305 -8.87 5.71 0.30
N MET A 306 -8.90 6.53 1.34
CA MET A 306 -10.11 7.22 1.74
C MET A 306 -10.57 8.22 0.66
N LYS A 307 -9.66 9.07 0.18
CA LYS A 307 -9.95 10.09 -0.84
C LYS A 307 -10.35 9.46 -2.17
N ASP A 308 -9.59 8.46 -2.62
CA ASP A 308 -9.73 7.99 -4.00
C ASP A 308 -10.79 6.93 -4.21
N TYR A 309 -11.10 6.14 -3.18
CA TYR A 309 -12.00 5.01 -3.30
C TYR A 309 -13.18 5.10 -2.33
N ALA A 310 -12.91 5.35 -1.05
CA ALA A 310 -13.93 5.27 -0.01
C ALA A 310 -14.97 6.38 -0.07
N ILE A 311 -14.54 7.64 -0.22
CA ILE A 311 -15.44 8.79 -0.36
C ILE A 311 -16.33 8.64 -1.60
N PRO A 312 -15.79 8.39 -2.82
CA PRO A 312 -16.62 8.17 -4.00
C PRO A 312 -17.59 6.98 -3.85
N TYR A 313 -17.18 5.91 -3.16
CA TYR A 313 -18.07 4.78 -2.88
C TYR A 313 -19.22 5.18 -1.95
N ALA A 314 -18.90 5.87 -0.86
CA ALA A 314 -19.88 6.35 0.11
C ALA A 314 -20.89 7.30 -0.53
N GLU A 315 -20.43 8.26 -1.34
CA GLU A 315 -21.27 9.20 -2.09
C GLU A 315 -22.26 8.48 -3.00
N ARG A 316 -21.80 7.48 -3.77
CA ARG A 316 -22.70 6.67 -4.62
C ARG A 316 -23.70 5.84 -3.82
N SER A 317 -23.29 5.34 -2.66
CA SER A 317 -24.14 4.51 -1.80
C SER A 317 -25.10 5.30 -0.91
N GLY A 318 -24.84 6.59 -0.70
CA GLY A 318 -25.61 7.45 0.19
C GLY A 318 -25.38 7.24 1.70
N ASP A 319 -24.35 6.49 2.11
CA ASP A 319 -24.05 6.22 3.53
C ASP A 319 -22.59 6.58 3.88
N SER A 320 -22.42 7.59 4.75
CA SER A 320 -21.10 8.04 5.21
C SER A 320 -20.39 7.02 6.11
N ASN A 321 -21.11 6.08 6.72
CA ASN A 321 -20.50 4.97 7.45
C ASN A 321 -19.74 4.01 6.54
N HIS A 322 -19.97 4.07 5.22
CA HIS A 322 -19.17 3.32 4.26
C HIS A 322 -17.75 3.86 4.11
N ILE A 323 -17.46 5.12 4.48
CA ILE A 323 -16.11 5.69 4.34
C ILE A 323 -15.07 4.89 5.15
N PRO A 324 -15.20 4.71 6.48
CA PRO A 324 -14.23 3.92 7.24
C PRO A 324 -14.18 2.46 6.76
N ARG A 325 -15.33 1.85 6.45
CA ARG A 325 -15.43 0.45 5.97
C ARG A 325 -14.72 0.24 4.64
N ALA A 326 -14.96 1.12 3.68
CA ALA A 326 -14.35 1.08 2.36
C ALA A 326 -12.87 1.42 2.40
N THR A 327 -12.47 2.42 3.21
CA THR A 327 -11.05 2.78 3.39
C THR A 327 -10.26 1.56 3.86
N TYR A 328 -10.75 0.86 4.89
CA TYR A 328 -10.06 -0.31 5.40
C TYR A 328 -10.18 -1.53 4.49
N ALA A 329 -11.30 -1.72 3.80
CA ALA A 329 -11.43 -2.79 2.82
C ALA A 329 -10.39 -2.67 1.70
N VAL A 330 -10.16 -1.44 1.22
CA VAL A 330 -9.08 -1.14 0.26
C VAL A 330 -7.70 -1.29 0.91
N TYR A 331 -7.52 -0.85 2.16
CA TYR A 331 -6.27 -1.05 2.89
C TYR A 331 -5.85 -2.51 2.94
N ASN A 332 -6.82 -3.36 3.27
CA ASN A 332 -6.64 -4.77 3.52
C ASN A 332 -6.55 -5.63 2.24
N ALA A 333 -7.25 -5.29 1.16
CA ALA A 333 -7.37 -6.16 -0.02
C ALA A 333 -7.34 -5.42 -1.37
N GLY A 334 -6.97 -4.14 -1.38
CA GLY A 334 -6.81 -3.34 -2.59
C GLY A 334 -8.10 -2.74 -3.15
N PRO A 335 -8.01 -1.90 -4.20
CA PRO A 335 -9.13 -1.07 -4.67
C PRO A 335 -10.41 -1.84 -5.03
N ARG A 336 -10.29 -3.05 -5.60
CA ARG A 336 -11.44 -3.91 -5.95
C ARG A 336 -12.28 -4.33 -4.74
N ALA A 337 -11.73 -4.27 -3.53
CA ALA A 337 -12.42 -4.62 -2.29
C ALA A 337 -13.31 -3.50 -1.73
N VAL A 338 -13.31 -2.29 -2.30
CA VAL A 338 -13.94 -1.07 -1.74
C VAL A 338 -15.37 -1.26 -1.22
N GLY A 339 -16.16 -2.13 -1.84
CA GLY A 339 -17.55 -2.40 -1.46
C GLY A 339 -17.83 -3.80 -0.92
N ARG A 340 -16.79 -4.59 -0.58
CA ARG A 340 -16.94 -6.03 -0.27
C ARG A 340 -17.89 -6.30 0.90
N PHE A 341 -17.94 -5.38 1.86
CA PHE A 341 -18.74 -5.49 3.08
C PHE A 341 -20.25 -5.38 2.86
N ASN A 342 -20.68 -5.00 1.65
CA ASN A 342 -22.09 -4.93 1.24
C ASN A 342 -22.50 -6.10 0.33
N LYS A 343 -21.60 -7.07 0.06
CA LYS A 343 -21.95 -8.27 -0.72
C LYS A 343 -22.96 -9.14 0.03
N SER A 344 -23.87 -9.75 -0.72
CA SER A 344 -24.86 -10.70 -0.20
C SER A 344 -24.83 -12.01 -1.02
N PRO A 345 -24.51 -13.16 -0.39
CA PRO A 345 -24.05 -13.30 0.98
C PRO A 345 -22.63 -12.74 1.17
N PRO A 346 -22.26 -12.28 2.38
CA PRO A 346 -20.90 -11.83 2.66
C PRO A 346 -19.92 -13.01 2.72
N HIS A 347 -18.66 -12.80 2.33
CA HIS A 347 -17.63 -13.81 2.53
C HIS A 347 -17.27 -13.91 4.04
N PRO A 348 -17.31 -15.10 4.68
CA PRO A 348 -17.19 -15.21 6.14
C PRO A 348 -15.90 -14.63 6.73
N ARG A 349 -14.77 -14.75 6.01
CA ARG A 349 -13.49 -14.17 6.43
C ARG A 349 -13.54 -12.64 6.40
N GLU A 350 -14.06 -12.07 5.31
CA GLU A 350 -14.14 -10.61 5.12
C GLU A 350 -15.09 -9.99 6.15
N GLN A 351 -16.22 -10.64 6.41
CA GLN A 351 -17.18 -10.19 7.42
C GLN A 351 -16.55 -10.05 8.81
N ARG A 352 -15.69 -11.00 9.23
CA ARG A 352 -14.99 -10.92 10.52
C ARG A 352 -14.00 -9.75 10.56
N VAL A 353 -13.28 -9.53 9.47
CA VAL A 353 -12.33 -8.41 9.33
C VAL A 353 -13.07 -7.08 9.39
N ASP A 354 -14.16 -6.94 8.65
CA ASP A 354 -14.94 -5.71 8.57
C ASP A 354 -15.72 -5.44 9.89
N GLN A 355 -16.15 -6.48 10.60
CA GLN A 355 -16.73 -6.35 11.94
C GLN A 355 -15.70 -5.88 12.97
N ARG A 356 -14.48 -6.45 12.93
CA ARG A 356 -13.39 -6.03 13.82
C ARG A 356 -13.03 -4.56 13.62
N LEU A 357 -12.93 -4.15 12.35
CA LEU A 357 -12.79 -2.74 12.00
C LEU A 357 -13.90 -1.90 12.62
N TRP A 358 -15.16 -2.27 12.38
CA TRP A 358 -16.30 -1.46 12.81
C TRP A 358 -16.33 -1.27 14.32
N THR A 359 -16.07 -2.33 15.09
CA THR A 359 -15.99 -2.26 16.56
C THR A 359 -14.88 -1.33 17.04
N ILE A 360 -13.66 -1.45 16.51
CA ILE A 360 -12.54 -0.61 16.93
C ILE A 360 -12.75 0.85 16.52
N TYR A 361 -13.18 1.08 15.28
CA TYR A 361 -13.46 2.41 14.76
C TYR A 361 -14.49 3.14 15.61
N GLN A 362 -15.62 2.49 15.92
CA GLN A 362 -16.67 3.09 16.76
C GLN A 362 -16.19 3.36 18.19
N GLY A 363 -15.38 2.47 18.76
CA GLY A 363 -14.76 2.68 20.07
C GLY A 363 -13.92 3.95 20.11
N ILE A 364 -13.00 4.13 19.15
CA ILE A 364 -12.14 5.32 19.10
C ILE A 364 -12.96 6.57 18.74
N ALA A 365 -13.89 6.47 17.79
CA ALA A 365 -14.75 7.59 17.38
C ALA A 365 -15.62 8.13 18.53
N SER A 366 -15.95 7.30 19.52
CA SER A 366 -16.70 7.67 20.73
C SER A 366 -15.83 8.19 21.88
N GLY A 367 -14.51 8.30 21.70
CA GLY A 367 -13.57 8.82 22.70
C GLY A 367 -12.92 7.75 23.58
N GLY A 368 -13.09 6.46 23.25
CA GLY A 368 -12.34 5.38 23.89
C GLY A 368 -10.84 5.46 23.58
N GLN A 369 -10.02 4.88 24.47
CA GLN A 369 -8.57 4.80 24.32
C GLN A 369 -8.18 3.43 23.77
N ALA A 370 -7.09 3.36 23.02
CA ALA A 370 -6.55 2.05 22.64
C ALA A 370 -6.17 1.26 23.90
N ASP A 371 -6.31 -0.05 23.86
CA ASP A 371 -5.75 -0.95 24.88
C ASP A 371 -4.85 -1.94 24.18
N LEU A 372 -3.53 -1.76 24.36
CA LEU A 372 -2.53 -2.61 23.71
C LEU A 372 -2.35 -3.98 24.39
N ARG A 373 -2.95 -4.20 25.58
CA ARG A 373 -3.01 -5.51 26.25
C ARG A 373 -4.03 -6.40 25.56
N ALA A 374 -5.24 -5.89 25.31
CA ALA A 374 -6.29 -6.62 24.59
C ALA A 374 -6.23 -6.46 23.07
N CYS A 375 -5.42 -5.53 22.55
CA CYS A 375 -5.39 -5.14 21.15
C CYS A 375 -6.77 -4.69 20.65
N GLY A 376 -7.41 -3.83 21.45
CA GLY A 376 -8.77 -3.33 21.28
C GLY A 376 -8.91 -1.90 21.78
N VAL A 377 -10.11 -1.55 22.21
CA VAL A 377 -10.44 -0.20 22.70
C VAL A 377 -11.13 -0.31 24.04
N GLU A 378 -10.63 0.41 25.04
CA GLU A 378 -11.29 0.59 26.32
C GLU A 378 -12.28 1.76 26.24
N SER A 379 -13.51 1.53 26.70
CA SER A 379 -14.55 2.56 26.68
C SER A 379 -14.25 3.67 27.68
N ALA A 380 -14.51 4.92 27.32
CA ALA A 380 -14.33 6.08 28.20
C ALA A 380 -15.10 6.01 29.54
N ALA A 381 -16.17 5.19 29.62
CA ALA A 381 -16.94 4.97 30.84
C ALA A 381 -16.24 4.05 31.86
N ALA A 382 -15.26 3.23 31.43
CA ALA A 382 -14.51 2.34 32.30
C ALA A 382 -13.36 3.04 33.04
N SER A 383 -12.78 4.09 32.44
CA SER A 383 -11.65 4.84 32.99
C SER A 383 -12.03 5.85 34.11
N LEU A 384 -13.31 5.91 34.49
CA LEU A 384 -13.85 6.73 35.59
C LEU A 384 -14.20 5.90 36.85
N LYS A 385 -13.83 4.63 36.88
CA LYS A 385 -13.85 3.77 38.07
C LYS A 385 -12.43 3.40 38.44
#